data_AF-A0A7L0EMT4-F1
#
_entry.id   AF-A0A7L0EMT4-F1
#
_cell.length_a   1.000
_cell.length_b   1.000
_cell.length_c   1.000
_cell.angle_alpha   90.00
_cell.angle_beta   90.00
_cell.angle_gamma   90.00
#
_symmetry.space_group_name_H-M   'P 1'
#
loop_
_entity.id
_entity.type
_entity.pdbx_description
1 polymer ?
#
loop_
_entity_poly.entity_id
_entity_poly.type
_entity_poly.pdbx_seq_one_letter_code
_entity_poly.pdbx_strand_id
1 'polypeptide(L)'
;MAEEAARRAVAELPLLRTAAGPRDREGWAPRLKEEYRALIQYVENNKRADNDWFRLESNAEGTRWFGKCWYVHELLKYEFAIEFEIPVTYPSTAPEIAIPELD
;
A
#
# COMPACT_ATOMS: atom_id res chain seq x y z
N MET A 1 -15.83 -8.69 -14.22
CA MET A 1 -15.31 -7.44 -14.82
C MET A 1 -14.40 -6.70 -13.84
N ALA A 2 -14.89 -6.21 -12.69
CA ALA A 2 -14.04 -5.52 -11.70
C ALA A 2 -12.97 -6.42 -11.07
N GLU A 3 -13.32 -7.67 -10.74
CA GLU A 3 -12.36 -8.65 -10.19
C GLU A 3 -11.25 -9.02 -11.20
N GLU A 4 -11.58 -9.11 -12.48
CA GLU A 4 -10.63 -9.38 -13.56
C GLU A 4 -9.62 -8.23 -13.70
N ALA A 5 -10.10 -6.99 -13.65
CA ALA A 5 -9.26 -5.80 -13.69
C ALA A 5 -8.33 -5.73 -12.46
N ALA A 6 -8.85 -6.03 -11.27
CA ALA A 6 -8.06 -6.09 -10.05
C ALA A 6 -6.97 -7.18 -10.13
N ARG A 7 -7.30 -8.38 -10.62
CA ARG A 7 -6.33 -9.47 -10.81
C ARG A 7 -5.22 -9.09 -11.78
N ARG A 8 -5.55 -8.43 -12.90
CA ARG A 8 -4.56 -7.97 -13.88
C ARG A 8 -3.64 -6.91 -13.29
N ALA A 9 -4.20 -5.93 -12.60
CA ALA A 9 -3.42 -4.88 -11.93
C ALA A 9 -2.43 -5.48 -10.91
N VAL A 10 -2.86 -6.48 -10.13
CA VAL A 10 -1.99 -7.18 -9.17
C VAL A 10 -0.93 -8.04 -9.88
N ALA A 11 -1.26 -8.66 -11.01
CA ALA A 11 -0.33 -9.51 -11.76
C ALA A 11 0.86 -8.73 -12.35
N GLU A 12 0.72 -7.42 -12.57
CA GLU A 12 1.80 -6.55 -13.05
C GLU A 12 2.77 -6.10 -11.94
N LEU A 13 2.42 -6.32 -10.67
CA LEU A 13 3.25 -5.89 -9.55
C LEU A 13 4.45 -6.81 -9.34
N PRO A 14 5.64 -6.25 -9.03
CA PRO A 14 6.80 -7.06 -8.70
C PRO A 14 6.54 -7.86 -7.43
N LEU A 15 6.73 -9.18 -7.51
CA LEU A 15 6.62 -10.06 -6.35
C LEU A 15 7.76 -9.79 -5.36
N LEU A 16 7.40 -9.69 -4.09
CA LEU A 16 8.34 -9.55 -2.99
C LEU A 16 8.90 -10.92 -2.60
N ARG A 17 10.20 -10.98 -2.35
CA ARG A 17 10.93 -12.24 -2.11
C ARG A 17 11.41 -12.35 -0.66
N THR A 18 11.64 -11.22 -0.01
CA THR A 18 12.23 -11.20 1.32
C THR A 18 11.15 -11.42 2.38
N ALA A 19 11.09 -12.60 3.00
CA ALA A 19 10.15 -12.90 4.09
C ALA A 19 10.67 -12.40 5.44
N ALA A 20 10.79 -11.08 5.61
CA ALA A 20 11.26 -10.44 6.83
C ALA A 20 10.21 -9.47 7.39
N GLY A 21 10.06 -9.48 8.71
CA GLY A 21 9.21 -8.55 9.44
C GLY A 21 9.99 -7.44 10.12
N PRO A 22 9.32 -6.46 10.74
CA PRO A 22 9.97 -5.29 11.35
C PRO A 22 10.90 -5.62 12.54
N ARG A 23 10.86 -6.86 13.08
CA ARG A 23 11.84 -7.33 14.09
C ARG A 23 13.19 -7.72 13.51
N ASP A 24 13.22 -8.17 12.26
CA ASP A 24 14.44 -8.58 11.58
C ASP A 24 15.09 -7.34 10.97
N ARG A 25 15.93 -6.63 11.73
CA ARG A 25 16.51 -5.34 11.27
C ARG A 25 17.32 -5.47 9.98
N GLU A 26 18.01 -6.58 9.76
CA GLU A 26 18.82 -6.80 8.56
C GLU A 26 17.97 -7.21 7.36
N GLY A 27 16.95 -8.06 7.56
CA GLY A 27 16.00 -8.46 6.53
C GLY A 27 14.91 -7.42 6.22
N TRP A 28 14.61 -6.52 7.17
CA TRP A 28 13.55 -5.54 7.03
C TRP A 28 13.89 -4.44 6.05
N ALA A 29 15.12 -3.90 6.10
CA ALA A 29 15.55 -2.86 5.16
C ALA A 29 15.44 -3.29 3.67
N PRO A 30 15.89 -4.48 3.24
CA PRO A 30 15.69 -4.94 1.87
C PRO A 30 14.20 -5.22 1.57
N ARG A 31 13.44 -5.78 2.51
CA ARG A 31 11.99 -5.96 2.33
C ARG A 31 11.28 -4.62 2.12
N LEU A 32 11.58 -3.61 2.94
CA LEU A 32 11.00 -2.27 2.82
C LEU A 32 11.31 -1.64 1.46
N LYS A 33 12.53 -1.84 0.93
CA LYS A 33 12.87 -1.42 -0.45
C LYS A 33 12.02 -2.13 -1.50
N GLU A 34 11.74 -3.43 -1.34
CA GLU A 34 10.84 -4.17 -2.23
C GLU A 34 9.41 -3.63 -2.17
N GLU A 35 8.88 -3.35 -0.96
CA GLU A 35 7.56 -2.76 -0.73
C GLU A 35 7.44 -1.39 -1.41
N TYR A 36 8.42 -0.50 -1.17
CA TYR A 36 8.44 0.82 -1.82
C TYR A 36 8.47 0.73 -3.34
N ARG A 37 9.28 -0.18 -3.89
CA ARG A 37 9.34 -0.38 -5.34
C ARG A 37 8.02 -0.88 -5.90
N ALA A 38 7.35 -1.81 -5.21
CA ALA A 38 6.04 -2.31 -5.62
C ALA A 38 4.98 -1.22 -5.56
N LEU A 39 4.95 -0.42 -4.48
CA LEU A 39 4.02 0.70 -4.33
C LEU A 39 4.23 1.79 -5.39
N ILE A 40 5.48 2.18 -5.66
CA ILE A 40 5.80 3.17 -6.71
C ILE A 40 5.32 2.67 -8.07
N GLN A 41 5.62 1.41 -8.42
CA GLN A 41 5.16 0.82 -9.68
C GLN A 41 3.63 0.80 -9.76
N TYR A 42 2.94 0.46 -8.66
CA TYR A 42 1.49 0.45 -8.63
C TYR A 42 0.89 1.84 -8.87
N VAL A 43 1.43 2.86 -8.20
CA VAL A 43 1.00 4.26 -8.38
C VAL A 43 1.29 4.74 -9.82
N GLU A 44 2.43 4.39 -10.39
CA GLU A 44 2.74 4.71 -11.79
C GLU A 44 1.75 4.06 -12.77
N ASN A 45 1.40 2.78 -12.56
CA ASN A 45 0.43 2.07 -13.40
C ASN A 45 -0.96 2.69 -13.26
N ASN A 46 -1.37 3.01 -12.03
CA ASN A 46 -2.64 3.69 -11.75
C ASN A 46 -2.71 5.06 -12.44
N LYS A 47 -1.64 5.85 -12.39
CA LYS A 47 -1.57 7.15 -13.09
C LYS A 47 -1.64 7.00 -14.62
N ARG A 48 -0.98 5.99 -15.19
CA ARG A 48 -1.06 5.70 -16.63
C ARG A 48 -2.46 5.28 -17.06
N ALA A 49 -3.20 4.63 -16.17
CA ALA A 49 -4.58 4.21 -16.38
C ALA A 49 -5.62 5.28 -15.96
N ASP A 50 -5.18 6.49 -15.60
CA ASP A 50 -6.03 7.59 -15.09
C ASP A 50 -6.91 7.19 -13.90
N ASN A 51 -6.38 6.31 -13.04
CA ASN A 51 -7.05 5.74 -11.88
C ASN A 51 -6.18 5.88 -10.63
N ASP A 52 -5.52 7.03 -10.47
CA ASP A 52 -4.76 7.35 -9.26
C ASP A 52 -5.74 7.54 -8.09
N TRP A 53 -5.57 6.79 -7.01
CA TRP A 53 -6.55 6.70 -5.92
C TRP A 53 -5.96 6.77 -4.50
N PHE A 54 -4.63 6.81 -4.35
CA PHE A 54 -4.03 6.90 -3.02
C PHE A 54 -2.60 7.46 -3.03
N ARG A 55 -2.17 7.92 -1.86
CA ARG A 55 -0.79 8.27 -1.56
C ARG A 55 -0.47 7.80 -0.15
N LEU A 56 0.65 7.10 -0.01
CA LEU A 56 1.13 6.57 1.26
C LEU A 56 2.58 6.96 1.51
N GLU A 57 2.88 7.26 2.75
CA GLU A 57 4.21 7.58 3.27
C GLU A 57 4.42 6.77 4.55
N SER A 58 5.68 6.46 4.88
CA SER A 58 6.03 5.79 6.14
C SER A 58 6.93 6.64 7.01
N ASN A 59 7.01 6.30 8.29
CA ASN A 59 8.10 6.74 9.15
C ASN A 59 9.46 6.22 8.65
N ALA A 60 10.55 6.74 9.23
CA ALA A 60 11.91 6.35 8.87
C ALA A 60 12.16 4.84 9.04
N GLU A 61 11.48 4.20 9.97
CA GLU A 61 11.59 2.77 10.25
C GLU A 61 10.70 1.89 9.35
N GLY A 62 9.76 2.48 8.60
CA GLY A 62 8.81 1.73 7.76
C GLY A 62 7.74 0.96 8.53
N THR A 63 7.60 1.19 9.83
CA THR A 63 6.68 0.45 10.71
C THR A 63 5.32 1.13 10.87
N ARG A 64 5.23 2.43 10.57
CA ARG A 64 4.00 3.20 10.60
C ARG A 64 3.80 3.85 9.25
N TRP A 65 2.63 3.66 8.68
CA TRP A 65 2.25 4.19 7.40
C TRP A 65 1.05 5.09 7.57
N PHE A 66 1.09 6.21 6.86
CA PHE A 66 0.03 7.21 6.88
C PHE A 66 -0.07 7.85 5.51
N GLY A 67 -1.24 8.36 5.20
CA GLY A 67 -1.47 8.98 3.91
C GLY A 67 -2.93 9.28 3.68
N LYS A 68 -3.30 9.32 2.41
CA LYS A 68 -4.68 9.57 2.00
C LYS A 68 -5.06 8.68 0.84
N CYS A 69 -6.29 8.19 0.86
CA CYS A 69 -6.92 7.61 -0.31
C CYS A 69 -8.08 8.49 -0.75
N TRP A 70 -8.49 8.35 -2.01
CA TRP A 70 -9.66 9.04 -2.51
C TRP A 70 -10.45 8.17 -3.46
N TYR A 71 -11.74 8.43 -3.51
CA TYR A 71 -12.69 7.74 -4.36
C TYR A 71 -13.52 8.77 -5.12
N VAL A 72 -13.70 8.55 -6.42
CA VAL A 72 -14.52 9.42 -7.27
C VAL A 72 -15.84 8.72 -7.55
N HIS A 73 -16.93 9.33 -7.11
CA HIS A 73 -18.29 8.85 -7.34
C HIS A 73 -19.17 10.02 -7.79
N GLU A 74 -19.91 9.84 -8.89
CA GLU A 74 -20.78 10.90 -9.44
C GLU A 74 -20.09 12.26 -9.64
N LEU A 75 -18.83 12.24 -10.13
CA LEU A 75 -17.97 13.43 -10.31
C LEU A 75 -17.60 14.16 -9.00
N LEU A 76 -17.88 13.56 -7.84
CA LEU A 76 -17.44 14.04 -6.53
C LEU A 76 -16.24 13.21 -6.06
N LYS A 77 -15.18 13.91 -5.65
CA LYS A 77 -13.99 13.29 -5.05
C LYS A 77 -14.15 13.28 -3.53
N TYR A 78 -14.19 12.09 -2.96
CA TYR A 78 -14.15 11.83 -1.53
C TYR A 78 -12.71 11.50 -1.16
N GLU A 79 -12.13 12.20 -0.19
CA GLU A 79 -10.76 12.00 0.27
C GLU A 79 -10.80 11.58 1.74
N PHE A 80 -10.03 10.56 2.11
CA PHE A 80 -9.98 10.00 3.45
C PHE A 80 -8.54 9.87 3.91
N ALA A 81 -8.28 10.26 5.15
CA ALA A 81 -7.03 9.94 5.83
C ALA A 81 -6.97 8.43 6.11
N ILE A 82 -5.81 7.83 5.81
CA ILE A 82 -5.54 6.43 6.09
C ILE A 82 -4.28 6.32 6.94
N GLU A 83 -4.31 5.41 7.91
CA GLU A 83 -3.15 5.09 8.74
C GLU A 83 -3.16 3.62 9.12
N PHE A 84 -1.97 3.03 9.25
CA PHE A 84 -1.81 1.67 9.73
C PHE A 84 -0.41 1.44 10.31
N GLU A 85 -0.33 0.48 11.23
CA GLU A 85 0.93 -0.01 11.75
C GLU A 85 1.24 -1.39 11.17
N ILE A 86 2.51 -1.64 10.89
CA ILE A 86 2.99 -2.95 10.44
C ILE A 86 3.04 -3.87 11.66
N PRO A 87 2.25 -4.96 11.68
CA PRO A 87 2.31 -5.90 12.78
C PRO A 87 3.66 -6.61 12.81
N VAL A 88 4.07 -7.03 14.00
CA VAL A 88 5.33 -7.76 14.21
C VAL A 88 5.42 -9.03 13.37
N THR A 89 4.28 -9.66 13.09
CA THR A 89 4.15 -10.88 12.30
C THR A 89 4.01 -10.64 10.80
N TYR A 90 4.12 -9.40 10.33
CA TYR A 90 4.21 -9.09 8.90
C TYR A 90 5.44 -9.78 8.28
N PRO A 91 5.36 -10.32 7.06
CA PRO A 91 4.24 -10.30 6.10
C PRO A 91 3.20 -11.42 6.29
N SER A 92 3.35 -12.31 7.28
CA SER A 92 2.40 -13.40 7.52
C SER A 92 1.02 -12.91 8.00
N THR A 93 1.00 -11.80 8.72
CA THR A 93 -0.25 -11.11 9.12
C THR A 93 -0.34 -9.80 8.35
N ALA A 94 -1.47 -9.58 7.67
CA ALA A 94 -1.74 -8.33 6.99
C ALA A 94 -1.92 -7.18 8.00
N PRO A 95 -1.49 -5.94 7.66
CA PRO A 95 -1.75 -4.78 8.49
C PRO A 95 -3.23 -4.43 8.49
N GLU A 96 -3.69 -3.84 9.60
CA GLU A 96 -5.05 -3.33 9.73
C GLU A 96 -5.09 -1.87 9.28
N ILE A 97 -5.84 -1.58 8.22
CA ILE A 97 -5.98 -0.23 7.68
C ILE A 97 -7.07 0.51 8.44
N ALA A 98 -6.70 1.59 9.13
CA ALA A 98 -7.63 2.47 9.78
C ALA A 98 -8.01 3.66 8.88
N ILE A 99 -9.28 4.01 8.88
CA ILE A 99 -9.84 5.21 8.25
C ILE A 99 -10.62 5.96 9.33
N PRO A 100 -9.96 6.84 10.13
CA PRO A 100 -10.56 7.45 11.32
C PRO A 100 -11.84 8.26 11.04
N GLU A 101 -12.02 8.72 9.80
CA GLU A 101 -13.18 9.50 9.37
C GLU A 101 -14.46 8.67 9.15
N LEU A 102 -14.33 7.34 9.12
CA LEU A 102 -15.43 6.39 8.86
C LEU A 102 -15.80 5.52 10.07
N ASP A 103 -15.13 5.74 11.21
CA ASP A 103 -15.38 5.04 12.48
C ASP A 103 -16.55 5.67 13.28
#